data_AF-A0A921HPQ9-F1
#
_entry.id   AF-A0A921HPQ9-F1
#
_cell.length_a   1.000
_cell.length_b   1.000
_cell.length_c   1.000
_cell.angle_alpha   90.00
_cell.angle_beta   90.00
_cell.angle_gamma   90.00
#
_symmetry.space_group_name_H-M   'P 1'
#
loop_
_entity.id
_entity.type
_entity.pdbx_description
1 polymer ?
#
loop_
_entity_poly.entity_id
_entity_poly.type
_entity_poly.pdbx_seq_one_letter_code
_entity_poly.pdbx_strand_id
1 'polypeptide(L)'
;MKNRFVFLHSINFKIGLSFILILIVTIEIIGAYFVRQLEDQNVSNFENSVVVPAYTLNQISENLTDNDQHTRENIGNAIQDYTRVSTDITNVQVVDRSGIIVGAKDSEGNNIIGTQTLKDNIKQSIKTDKKITQIYYEKD
;
A
#
# COMPACT_ATOMS: atom_id res chain seq x y z
N MET A 1 51.71 25.13 -22.47
CA MET A 1 50.52 24.46 -21.90
C MET A 1 50.24 25.09 -20.54
N LYS A 2 49.09 25.73 -20.35
CA LYS A 2 48.78 26.56 -19.17
C LYS A 2 48.09 25.69 -18.11
N ASN A 3 48.79 25.41 -17.01
CA ASN A 3 48.29 24.57 -15.91
C ASN A 3 47.03 25.19 -15.29
N ARG A 4 45.87 24.63 -15.64
CA ARG A 4 44.58 24.96 -15.05
C ARG A 4 44.50 24.22 -13.72
N PHE A 5 44.10 24.89 -12.64
CA PHE A 5 44.03 24.40 -11.23
C PHE A 5 45.21 24.69 -10.28
N VAL A 6 45.86 25.85 -10.37
CA VAL A 6 46.77 26.33 -9.29
C VAL A 6 46.03 26.57 -7.95
N PHE A 7 44.70 26.75 -7.97
CA PHE A 7 43.88 26.97 -6.77
C PHE A 7 43.63 25.71 -5.91
N LEU A 8 43.79 24.49 -6.44
CA LEU A 8 43.64 23.24 -5.68
C LEU A 8 44.90 22.86 -4.87
N HIS A 9 45.98 23.64 -4.99
CA HIS A 9 47.26 23.32 -4.36
C HIS A 9 47.43 23.89 -2.95
N SER A 10 46.59 24.85 -2.55
CA SER A 10 46.66 25.49 -1.23
C SER A 10 46.23 24.54 -0.11
N ILE A 11 47.02 24.48 0.97
CA ILE A 11 46.71 23.65 2.15
C ILE A 11 45.39 24.07 2.81
N ASN A 12 45.14 25.38 2.92
CA ASN A 12 43.92 25.92 3.51
C ASN A 12 42.69 25.56 2.66
N PHE A 13 42.84 25.55 1.33
CA PHE A 13 41.76 25.13 0.44
C PHE A 13 41.44 23.63 0.60
N LYS A 14 42.46 22.77 0.70
CA LYS A 14 42.26 21.33 0.92
C LYS A 14 41.56 21.04 2.26
N ILE A 15 41.94 21.76 3.31
CA ILE A 15 41.30 21.64 4.63
C ILE A 15 39.84 22.10 4.56
N GLY A 16 39.56 23.26 3.97
CA GLY A 16 38.19 23.76 3.77
C GLY A 16 37.32 22.80 2.94
N LEU A 17 37.88 22.25 1.86
CA LEU A 17 37.22 21.25 1.02
C LEU A 17 36.90 19.97 1.80
N SER A 18 37.81 19.52 2.66
CA SER A 18 37.58 18.35 3.51
C SER A 18 36.40 18.56 4.45
N PHE A 19 36.25 19.75 5.04
CA PHE A 19 35.10 20.06 5.88
C PHE A 19 33.78 20.03 5.11
N ILE A 20 33.76 20.59 3.90
CA ILE A 20 32.57 20.56 3.04
C ILE A 20 32.21 19.12 2.66
N LEU A 21 33.20 18.31 2.28
CA LEU A 21 32.96 16.90 1.94
C LEU A 21 32.39 16.11 3.13
N ILE A 22 32.93 16.31 4.33
CA ILE A 22 32.40 15.68 5.56
C ILE A 22 30.96 16.13 5.83
N LEU A 23 30.67 17.41 5.62
CA LEU A 23 29.33 17.97 5.81
C LEU A 23 28.32 17.35 4.83
N ILE A 24 28.69 17.24 3.55
CA ILE A 24 27.85 16.60 2.52
C ILE A 24 27.58 15.14 2.90
N VAL A 25 28.62 14.35 3.19
CA VAL A 25 28.45 12.95 3.60
C VAL A 25 27.55 12.81 4.81
N THR A 26 27.68 13.71 5.79
CA THR A 26 26.80 13.73 6.97
C THR A 26 25.34 13.96 6.59
N ILE A 27 25.06 14.95 5.72
CA ILE A 27 23.69 15.25 5.27
C ILE A 27 23.12 14.08 4.45
N GLU A 28 23.91 13.46 3.57
CA GLU A 28 23.48 12.31 2.78
C GLU A 28 23.04 11.14 3.68
N ILE A 29 23.83 10.82 4.72
CA ILE A 29 23.50 9.74 5.66
C ILE A 29 22.19 10.05 6.42
N ILE A 30 22.06 11.27 6.94
CA ILE A 30 20.84 11.70 7.66
C ILE A 30 19.64 11.72 6.72
N GLY A 31 19.82 12.23 5.50
CA GLY A 31 18.79 12.31 4.48
C GLY A 31 18.26 10.94 4.08
N ALA A 32 19.16 9.99 3.81
CA ALA A 32 18.77 8.61 3.50
C ALA A 32 17.99 7.95 4.64
N TYR A 33 18.42 8.15 5.89
CA TYR A 33 17.70 7.64 7.06
C TYR A 33 16.32 8.29 7.20
N PHE A 34 16.24 9.60 7.02
CA PHE A 34 14.99 10.36 7.13
C PHE A 34 13.98 9.95 6.05
N VAL A 35 14.41 9.82 4.79
CA VAL A 35 13.54 9.39 3.69
C VAL A 35 12.98 8.00 3.96
N ARG A 36 13.82 7.06 4.41
CA ARG A 36 13.36 5.70 4.76
C ARG A 36 12.38 5.71 5.92
N GLN A 37 12.66 6.49 6.96
CA GLN A 37 11.77 6.63 8.10
C GLN A 37 10.42 7.25 7.71
N LEU A 38 10.43 8.21 6.78
CA LEU A 38 9.23 8.84 6.25
C LEU A 38 8.42 7.87 5.38
N GLU A 39 9.09 7.06 4.56
CA GLU A 39 8.45 5.99 3.79
C GLU A 39 7.75 4.99 4.73
N ASP A 40 8.47 4.46 5.72
CA ASP A 40 7.93 3.50 6.69
C ASP A 40 6.70 4.08 7.44
N GLN A 41 6.76 5.37 7.82
CA GLN A 41 5.64 6.07 8.44
C GLN A 41 4.45 6.23 7.49
N ASN A 42 4.69 6.64 6.25
CA ASN A 42 3.63 6.83 5.27
C ASN A 42 2.95 5.51 4.90
N VAL A 43 3.72 4.44 4.69
CA VAL A 43 3.20 3.10 4.43
C VAL A 43 2.34 2.64 5.61
N SER A 44 2.84 2.74 6.84
CA SER A 44 2.09 2.35 8.03
C SER A 44 0.80 3.17 8.21
N ASN A 45 0.88 4.49 8.02
CA ASN A 45 -0.29 5.37 8.12
C ASN A 45 -1.35 5.03 7.06
N PHE A 46 -0.91 4.76 5.84
CA PHE A 46 -1.78 4.34 4.76
C PHE A 46 -2.42 2.98 5.06
N GLU A 47 -1.64 1.99 5.47
CA GLU A 47 -2.13 0.66 5.85
C GLU A 47 -3.20 0.75 6.95
N ASN A 48 -3.02 1.63 7.93
CA ASN A 48 -4.00 1.86 8.99
C ASN A 48 -5.26 2.59 8.49
N SER A 49 -5.13 3.48 7.50
CA SER A 49 -6.26 4.19 6.91
C SER A 49 -7.17 3.27 6.08
N VAL A 50 -6.60 2.26 5.42
CA VAL A 50 -7.35 1.32 4.55
C VAL A 50 -7.85 0.07 5.29
N VAL A 51 -7.77 0.02 6.62
CA VAL A 51 -8.36 -1.09 7.38
C VAL A 51 -9.89 -1.04 7.28
N VAL A 52 -10.50 -2.17 6.95
CA VAL A 52 -11.96 -2.32 6.94
C VAL A 52 -12.46 -2.26 8.40
N PRO A 53 -13.36 -1.32 8.75
CA PRO A 53 -13.91 -1.22 10.10
C PRO A 53 -14.64 -2.49 10.53
N ALA A 54 -14.59 -2.78 11.83
CA ALA A 54 -15.24 -3.96 12.41
C ALA A 54 -16.76 -4.02 12.14
N TYR A 55 -17.45 -2.87 12.10
CA TYR A 55 -18.88 -2.84 11.80
C TYR A 55 -19.18 -3.36 10.38
N THR A 56 -18.37 -2.97 9.38
CA THR A 56 -18.51 -3.42 8.00
C THR A 56 -18.22 -4.92 7.89
N LEU A 57 -17.18 -5.40 8.59
CA LEU A 57 -16.85 -6.82 8.63
C LEU A 57 -17.98 -7.65 9.24
N ASN A 58 -18.58 -7.18 10.33
CA ASN A 58 -19.70 -7.87 10.98
C ASN A 58 -20.93 -7.91 10.07
N GLN A 59 -21.29 -6.79 9.44
CA GLN A 59 -22.40 -6.75 8.47
C GLN A 59 -22.18 -7.73 7.32
N ILE A 60 -20.97 -7.78 6.74
CA ILE A 60 -20.65 -8.73 5.67
C ILE A 60 -20.73 -10.17 6.19
N SER A 61 -20.21 -10.44 7.39
CA SER A 61 -20.22 -11.78 7.99
C SER A 61 -21.63 -12.29 8.32
N GLU A 62 -22.50 -11.42 8.84
CA GLU A 62 -23.90 -11.74 9.13
C GLU A 62 -24.65 -12.10 7.85
N ASN A 63 -24.52 -11.27 6.81
CA ASN A 63 -25.14 -11.54 5.50
C ASN A 63 -24.63 -12.85 4.87
N LEU A 64 -23.34 -13.15 4.97
CA LEU A 64 -22.79 -14.42 4.51
C LEU A 64 -23.29 -15.63 5.30
N THR A 65 -23.69 -15.43 6.55
CA THR A 65 -24.23 -16.49 7.42
C THR A 65 -25.70 -16.76 7.13
N ASP A 66 -26.49 -15.69 6.92
CA ASP A 66 -27.92 -15.80 6.61
C ASP A 66 -28.17 -16.40 5.22
N ASN A 67 -27.29 -16.11 4.26
CA ASN A 67 -27.25 -16.69 2.91
C ASN A 67 -28.64 -16.73 2.24
N ASP A 68 -29.30 -15.57 2.25
CA ASP A 68 -30.61 -15.34 1.65
C ASP A 68 -30.50 -14.75 0.23
N GLN A 69 -31.65 -14.45 -0.38
CA GLN A 69 -31.71 -13.85 -1.72
C GLN A 69 -31.08 -12.44 -1.79
N HIS A 70 -30.98 -11.73 -0.66
CA HIS A 70 -30.47 -10.35 -0.58
C HIS A 70 -29.00 -10.27 -0.18
N THR A 71 -28.36 -11.38 0.17
CA THR A 71 -26.98 -11.43 0.69
C THR A 71 -26.00 -10.67 -0.20
N ARG A 72 -26.06 -10.85 -1.53
CA ARG A 72 -25.16 -10.19 -2.47
C ARG A 72 -25.41 -8.67 -2.55
N GLU A 73 -26.67 -8.27 -2.48
CA GLU A 73 -27.08 -6.86 -2.47
C GLU A 73 -26.62 -6.17 -1.20
N ASN A 74 -26.83 -6.80 -0.05
CA ASN A 74 -26.44 -6.28 1.27
C ASN A 74 -24.93 -6.16 1.42
N ILE A 75 -24.17 -7.15 0.94
CA ILE A 75 -22.70 -7.07 0.89
C ILE A 75 -22.25 -5.91 -0.02
N GLY A 76 -22.88 -5.75 -1.19
CA GLY A 76 -22.61 -4.64 -2.09
C GLY A 76 -22.83 -3.27 -1.43
N ASN A 77 -23.94 -3.11 -0.69
CA ASN A 77 -24.25 -1.90 0.06
C ASN A 77 -23.23 -1.62 1.17
N ALA A 78 -22.86 -2.64 1.97
CA ALA A 78 -21.87 -2.51 3.03
C ALA A 78 -20.49 -2.09 2.49
N ILE A 79 -20.06 -2.67 1.36
CA ILE A 79 -18.83 -2.25 0.66
C ILE A 79 -18.95 -0.81 0.18
N GLN A 80 -20.09 -0.44 -0.41
CA GLN A 80 -20.29 0.91 -0.92
C GLN A 80 -20.24 1.97 0.18
N ASP A 81 -20.83 1.70 1.35
CA ASP A 81 -20.81 2.60 2.50
C ASP A 81 -19.41 2.76 3.08
N TYR A 82 -18.67 1.66 3.23
CA TYR A 82 -17.27 1.72 3.68
C TYR A 82 -16.39 2.57 2.74
N THR A 83 -16.51 2.31 1.44
CA THR A 83 -15.68 2.97 0.42
C THR A 83 -16.16 4.36 0.02
N ARG A 84 -17.28 4.87 0.57
CA ARG A 84 -17.68 6.27 0.44
C ARG A 84 -16.81 7.19 1.30
N VAL A 85 -16.26 6.66 2.39
CA VAL A 85 -15.51 7.44 3.39
C VAL A 85 -14.03 7.58 3.03
N SER A 86 -13.49 6.67 2.21
CA SER A 86 -12.08 6.67 1.83
C SER A 86 -11.92 6.76 0.31
N THR A 87 -11.30 7.85 -0.16
CA THR A 87 -10.92 8.06 -1.56
C THR A 87 -9.71 7.23 -1.98
N ASP A 88 -8.96 6.73 -0.99
CA ASP A 88 -7.70 6.00 -1.20
C ASP A 88 -7.93 4.54 -1.59
N ILE A 89 -9.17 4.07 -1.44
CA ILE A 89 -9.58 2.71 -1.77
C ILE A 89 -10.12 2.67 -3.20
N THR A 90 -9.36 2.05 -4.10
CA THR A 90 -9.71 1.92 -5.52
C THR A 90 -10.62 0.74 -5.79
N ASN A 91 -10.44 -0.38 -5.08
CA ASN A 91 -11.19 -1.62 -5.31
C ASN A 91 -11.37 -2.40 -4.00
N VAL A 92 -12.57 -2.92 -3.78
CA VAL A 92 -12.87 -3.83 -2.66
C VAL A 92 -13.58 -5.06 -3.22
N GLN A 93 -13.12 -6.24 -2.84
CA GLN A 93 -13.72 -7.51 -3.22
C GLN A 93 -13.89 -8.39 -1.99
N VAL A 94 -15.04 -9.03 -1.87
CA VAL A 94 -15.34 -10.05 -0.87
C VAL A 94 -15.30 -11.39 -1.58
N VAL A 95 -14.46 -12.29 -1.06
CA VAL A 95 -14.23 -13.62 -1.62
C VAL A 95 -14.53 -14.65 -0.54
N ASP A 96 -15.33 -15.66 -0.88
CA ASP A 96 -15.64 -16.74 0.03
C ASP A 96 -14.45 -17.71 0.23
N ARG A 97 -14.61 -18.71 1.11
CA ARG A 97 -13.58 -19.73 1.36
C ARG A 97 -13.33 -20.67 0.17
N SER A 98 -14.28 -20.79 -0.75
CA SER A 98 -14.10 -21.54 -2.00
C SER A 98 -13.30 -20.74 -3.03
N GLY A 99 -13.06 -19.45 -2.77
CA GLY A 99 -12.37 -18.52 -3.65
C GLY A 99 -13.29 -17.90 -4.72
N ILE A 100 -14.61 -17.97 -4.54
CA ILE A 100 -15.61 -17.32 -5.39
C ILE A 100 -15.83 -15.89 -4.90
N ILE A 101 -15.88 -14.95 -5.84
CA ILE A 101 -16.14 -13.54 -5.54
C ILE A 101 -17.64 -13.36 -5.30
N VAL A 102 -18.01 -12.93 -4.09
CA VAL A 102 -19.42 -12.79 -3.65
C VAL A 102 -19.88 -11.33 -3.58
N GLY A 103 -18.95 -10.39 -3.57
CA GLY A 103 -19.23 -8.95 -3.68
C GLY A 103 -18.01 -8.20 -4.22
N ALA A 104 -18.24 -7.12 -4.96
CA ALA A 104 -17.16 -6.28 -5.48
C ALA A 104 -17.63 -4.84 -5.67
N LYS A 105 -16.73 -3.88 -5.42
CA LYS A 105 -16.84 -2.49 -5.87
C LYS A 105 -15.62 -2.19 -6.74
N ASP A 106 -15.82 -2.30 -8.04
CA ASP A 106 -14.84 -1.99 -9.08
C ASP A 106 -15.48 -1.04 -10.11
N SER A 107 -14.66 -0.19 -10.72
CA SER A 107 -14.95 0.47 -12.00
C SER A 107 -15.37 -0.49 -13.12
N GLU A 108 -14.86 -1.74 -13.12
CA GLU A 108 -15.21 -2.81 -14.07
C GLU A 108 -16.56 -3.51 -13.75
N GLY A 109 -17.23 -3.11 -12.66
CA GLY A 109 -18.61 -3.48 -12.34
C GLY A 109 -18.82 -4.90 -11.80
N ASN A 110 -20.11 -5.24 -11.60
CA ASN A 110 -20.61 -6.51 -11.04
C ASN A 110 -20.29 -7.77 -11.86
N ASN A 111 -19.53 -7.64 -12.96
CA ASN A 111 -19.30 -8.71 -13.94
C ASN A 111 -18.38 -9.82 -13.43
N ILE A 112 -17.62 -9.56 -12.37
CA ILE A 112 -16.74 -10.55 -11.72
C ILE A 112 -17.44 -11.36 -10.61
N ILE A 113 -18.64 -10.95 -10.17
CA ILE A 113 -19.31 -11.61 -9.04
C ILE A 113 -19.84 -12.98 -9.48
N GLY A 114 -19.51 -14.02 -8.72
CA GLY A 114 -19.81 -15.42 -9.03
C GLY A 114 -18.68 -16.14 -9.76
N THR A 115 -17.58 -15.45 -10.08
CA THR A 115 -16.39 -16.05 -10.70
C THR A 115 -15.34 -16.44 -9.65
N GLN A 116 -14.50 -17.41 -10.00
CA GLN A 116 -13.37 -17.82 -9.19
C GLN A 116 -12.22 -16.81 -9.29
N THR A 117 -11.66 -16.41 -8.16
CA THR A 117 -10.47 -15.55 -8.16
C THR A 117 -9.25 -16.25 -8.76
N LEU A 118 -8.53 -15.53 -9.63
CA LEU A 118 -7.27 -15.98 -10.21
C LEU A 118 -6.05 -15.51 -9.41
N LYS A 119 -6.23 -14.59 -8.46
CA LYS A 119 -5.12 -13.98 -7.72
C LYS A 119 -4.52 -14.95 -6.71
N ASP A 120 -3.21 -15.22 -6.83
CA ASP A 120 -2.52 -16.20 -6.00
C ASP A 120 -2.40 -15.78 -4.53
N ASN A 121 -2.28 -14.49 -4.26
CA ASN A 121 -2.27 -13.95 -2.90
C ASN A 121 -3.59 -14.24 -2.16
N ILE A 122 -4.74 -14.15 -2.82
CA ILE A 122 -6.04 -14.49 -2.22
C ILE A 122 -6.09 -15.99 -1.91
N LYS A 123 -5.67 -16.84 -2.85
CA LYS A 123 -5.61 -18.30 -2.65
C LYS A 123 -4.68 -18.68 -1.49
N GLN A 124 -3.54 -18.01 -1.37
CA GLN A 124 -2.59 -18.24 -0.28
C GLN A 124 -3.15 -17.77 1.06
N SER A 125 -3.82 -16.60 1.10
CA SER A 125 -4.45 -16.09 2.32
C SER A 125 -5.52 -17.07 2.84
N ILE A 126 -6.39 -17.58 1.96
CA ILE A 126 -7.40 -18.60 2.31
C ILE A 126 -6.76 -19.89 2.84
N LYS A 127 -5.66 -20.36 2.22
CA LYS A 127 -4.98 -21.60 2.65
C LYS A 127 -4.26 -21.46 4.00
N THR A 128 -3.76 -20.28 4.30
CA THR A 128 -2.92 -20.03 5.48
C THR A 128 -3.69 -19.40 6.63
N ASP A 129 -4.92 -18.94 6.37
CA ASP A 129 -5.73 -18.08 7.26
C ASP A 129 -4.93 -16.86 7.77
N LYS A 130 -4.00 -16.33 6.96
CA LYS A 130 -3.16 -15.16 7.28
C LYS A 130 -3.47 -13.97 6.40
N LYS A 131 -3.47 -12.77 6.99
CA LYS A 131 -3.48 -11.49 6.26
C LYS A 131 -2.21 -11.42 5.38
N ILE A 132 -2.40 -11.08 4.11
CA ILE A 132 -1.31 -10.84 3.16
C ILE A 132 -1.40 -9.38 2.70
N THR A 133 -0.32 -8.63 2.92
CA THR A 133 -0.15 -7.27 2.40
C THR A 133 0.92 -7.29 1.31
N GLN A 134 0.68 -6.58 0.21
CA GLN A 134 1.64 -6.42 -0.88
C GLN A 134 1.73 -4.95 -1.27
N ILE A 135 2.97 -4.44 -1.34
CA ILE A 135 3.26 -3.08 -1.78
C ILE A 135 3.76 -3.17 -3.22
N TYR A 136 3.07 -2.47 -4.12
CA TYR A 136 3.49 -2.35 -5.52
C TYR A 136 4.26 -1.05 -5.67
N TYR A 137 5.51 -1.16 -6.11
CA TYR A 137 6.28 -0.02 -6.59
C TYR A 137 6.05 0.05 -8.09
N GLU A 138 5.44 1.13 -8.59
CA GLU A 138 5.49 1.41 -10.01
C GLU A 138 6.97 1.52 -10.40
N LYS A 139 7.39 0.60 -11.26
CA LYS A 139 8.70 0.68 -11.89
C LYS A 139 8.55 1.64 -13.05
N ASP A 140 9.19 2.80 -12.96
CA ASP A 140 9.42 3.69 -14.09
C ASP A 140 10.13 2.96 -15.26
#